data_AF-A0A8R1XVT6-F1
#
_entry.id   AF-A0A8R1XVT6-F1
#
_cell.length_a   1.000
_cell.length_b   1.000
_cell.length_c   1.000
_cell.angle_alpha   90.00
_cell.angle_beta   90.00
_cell.angle_gamma   90.00
#
_symmetry.space_group_name_H-M   'P 1'
#
loop_
_entity.id
_entity.type
_entity.pdbx_description
1 polymer ?
#
loop_
_entity_poly.entity_id
_entity_poly.type
_entity_poly.pdbx_seq_one_letter_code
_entity_poly.pdbx_strand_id
1 'polypeptide(L)'
;MVFIRAVGEMYIEITGLMATFWACNTAIKYLYQQYTNHSFFSDFVAVILCYIIIPIITLINIVNPKFAKIWRKFQILQNTKILLFTIIEGSLSGYILSDREYYQTAPISWFVPLGIAFATYTKYFNIGACPEKVLFVSVGLSTINQLVFGLIIGITFSYFCISAIYVAIGFFAVRFYMQKYREEKKLHELYQMSYIIANVYAELFINYLFAHSIQNFSPLK
;
A
#
# COMPACT_ATOMS: atom_id res chain seq x y z
N MET A 1 -8.47 23.54 -10.54
CA MET A 1 -7.41 23.11 -11.47
C MET A 1 -6.18 22.58 -10.72
N VAL A 2 -5.51 23.41 -9.90
CA VAL A 2 -4.30 23.05 -9.12
C VAL A 2 -4.48 21.80 -8.24
N PHE A 3 -5.68 21.62 -7.68
CA PHE A 3 -6.00 20.51 -6.79
C PHE A 3 -5.95 19.12 -7.44
N ILE A 4 -6.67 18.91 -8.55
CA ILE A 4 -6.75 17.60 -9.21
C ILE A 4 -5.37 17.15 -9.70
N ARG A 5 -4.59 18.08 -10.23
CA ARG A 5 -3.21 17.83 -10.62
C ARG A 5 -2.37 17.35 -9.43
N ALA A 6 -2.51 17.99 -8.28
CA ALA A 6 -1.78 17.59 -7.07
C ALA A 6 -2.23 16.23 -6.52
N VAL A 7 -3.48 15.80 -6.75
CA VAL A 7 -3.90 14.42 -6.47
C VAL A 7 -3.20 13.47 -7.43
N GLY A 8 -3.19 13.78 -8.73
CA GLY A 8 -2.52 12.93 -9.72
C GLY A 8 -1.02 12.77 -9.47
N GLU A 9 -0.32 13.86 -9.18
CA GLU A 9 1.11 13.85 -8.84
C GLU A 9 1.35 12.98 -7.59
N MET A 10 0.52 13.12 -6.54
CA MET A 10 0.61 12.26 -5.35
C MET A 10 0.49 10.77 -5.68
N TYR A 11 -0.51 10.43 -6.49
CA TYR A 11 -0.78 9.04 -6.79
C TYR A 11 0.22 8.44 -7.77
N ILE A 12 0.88 9.23 -8.61
CA ILE A 12 2.05 8.78 -9.38
C ILE A 12 3.18 8.40 -8.41
N GLU A 13 3.49 9.25 -7.45
CA GLU A 13 4.54 8.96 -6.45
C GLU A 13 4.19 7.73 -5.61
N ILE A 14 2.95 7.63 -5.11
CA ILE A 14 2.46 6.44 -4.40
C ILE A 14 2.57 5.19 -5.27
N THR A 15 2.26 5.29 -6.57
CA THR A 15 2.37 4.16 -7.50
C THR A 15 3.82 3.67 -7.58
N GLY A 16 4.78 4.59 -7.75
CA GLY A 16 6.19 4.25 -7.77
C GLY A 16 6.66 3.59 -6.48
N LEU A 17 6.28 4.15 -5.33
CA LEU A 17 6.61 3.59 -4.02
C LEU A 17 5.97 2.20 -3.82
N MET A 18 4.68 2.04 -4.11
CA MET A 18 4.00 0.75 -3.97
C MET A 18 4.55 -0.30 -4.94
N ALA A 19 5.03 0.09 -6.13
CA ALA A 19 5.72 -0.80 -7.04
C ALA A 19 7.08 -1.23 -6.49
N THR A 20 7.86 -0.31 -5.91
CA THR A 20 9.12 -0.65 -5.20
C THR A 20 8.85 -1.57 -4.01
N PHE A 21 7.87 -1.25 -3.17
CA PHE A 21 7.44 -2.10 -2.06
C PHE A 21 7.12 -3.51 -2.54
N TRP A 22 6.27 -3.64 -3.56
CA TRP A 22 5.85 -4.92 -4.10
C TRP A 22 7.02 -5.71 -4.69
N ALA A 23 7.94 -5.03 -5.40
CA ALA A 23 9.13 -5.66 -5.96
C ALA A 23 10.07 -6.18 -4.85
N CYS A 24 10.36 -5.37 -3.82
CA CYS A 24 11.16 -5.80 -2.68
C CYS A 24 10.50 -6.95 -1.91
N ASN A 25 9.20 -6.85 -1.65
CA ASN A 25 8.43 -7.89 -0.96
C ASN A 25 8.48 -9.21 -1.73
N THR A 26 8.22 -9.19 -3.03
CA THR A 26 8.25 -10.38 -3.89
C THR A 26 9.66 -10.96 -4.00
N ALA A 27 10.68 -10.12 -4.15
CA ALA A 27 12.08 -10.55 -4.23
C ALA A 27 12.53 -11.23 -2.94
N ILE A 28 12.22 -10.66 -1.78
CA ILE A 28 12.58 -11.25 -0.49
C ILE A 28 11.81 -12.55 -0.24
N LYS A 29 10.50 -12.61 -0.53
CA LYS A 29 9.73 -13.86 -0.46
C LYS A 29 10.40 -14.98 -1.26
N TYR A 30 10.77 -14.69 -2.51
CA TYR A 30 11.41 -15.66 -3.39
C TYR A 30 12.79 -16.10 -2.87
N LEU A 31 13.63 -15.16 -2.42
CA LEU A 31 14.94 -15.48 -1.86
C LEU A 31 14.82 -16.39 -0.62
N TYR A 32 13.94 -16.07 0.33
CA TYR A 32 13.81 -16.90 1.54
C TYR A 32 13.19 -18.26 1.27
N GLN A 33 12.25 -18.36 0.33
CA GLN A 33 11.72 -19.66 -0.12
C GLN A 33 12.80 -20.56 -0.73
N GLN A 34 13.79 -19.98 -1.44
CA GLN A 34 14.92 -20.74 -2.00
C GLN A 34 16.03 -21.05 -0.99
N TYR A 35 16.31 -20.14 -0.05
CA TYR A 35 17.45 -20.22 0.88
C TYR A 35 17.01 -20.54 2.31
N THR A 36 16.03 -21.45 2.47
CA THR A 36 15.32 -21.81 3.73
C THR A 36 16.21 -22.06 4.96
N ASN A 37 17.51 -22.29 4.79
CA ASN A 37 18.43 -22.60 5.89
C ASN A 37 19.02 -21.40 6.64
N HIS A 38 18.78 -20.15 6.22
CA HIS A 38 19.36 -18.98 6.90
C HIS A 38 18.31 -17.88 7.18
N SER A 39 17.62 -17.96 8.32
CA SER A 39 16.92 -16.78 8.86
C SER A 39 17.97 -15.78 9.40
N PHE A 40 18.23 -14.70 8.67
CA PHE A 40 19.16 -13.66 9.13
C PHE A 40 18.57 -12.82 10.28
N PHE A 41 17.25 -12.83 10.41
CA PHE A 41 16.50 -12.07 11.41
C PHE A 41 15.62 -13.02 12.22
N SER A 42 15.32 -12.67 13.47
CA SER A 42 14.28 -13.36 14.22
C SER A 42 12.91 -12.88 13.73
N ASP A 43 12.01 -13.81 13.39
CA ASP A 43 10.63 -13.51 12.96
C ASP A 43 9.91 -12.58 13.93
N PHE A 44 10.13 -12.81 15.23
CA PHE A 44 9.57 -11.98 16.28
C PHE A 44 9.99 -10.52 16.16
N VAL A 45 11.28 -10.26 15.86
CA VAL A 45 11.80 -8.91 15.70
C VAL A 45 11.27 -8.28 14.41
N ALA A 46 11.19 -9.04 13.32
CA ALA A 46 10.63 -8.53 12.06
C ALA A 46 9.15 -8.13 12.22
N VAL A 47 8.35 -8.98 12.88
CA VAL A 47 6.93 -8.72 13.20
C VAL A 47 6.78 -7.47 14.05
N ILE A 48 7.59 -7.32 15.11
CA ILE A 48 7.55 -6.12 15.95
C ILE A 48 7.92 -4.86 15.16
N LEU A 49 8.96 -4.93 14.33
CA LEU A 49 9.41 -3.78 13.54
C LEU A 49 8.35 -3.34 12.53
N CYS A 50 7.89 -4.27 11.70
CA CYS A 50 6.95 -4.03 10.59
C CYS A 50 5.55 -3.67 11.08
N TYR A 51 5.06 -4.32 12.13
CA TYR A 51 3.64 -4.19 12.53
C TYR A 51 3.39 -3.44 13.82
N ILE A 52 4.43 -3.06 14.58
CA ILE A 52 4.25 -2.28 15.81
C ILE A 52 5.06 -0.99 15.71
N ILE A 53 6.37 -1.07 15.57
CA ILE A 53 7.26 0.10 15.66
C ILE A 53 7.01 1.06 14.48
N ILE A 54 7.05 0.56 13.25
CA ILE A 54 6.87 1.38 12.04
C ILE A 54 5.49 2.07 11.98
N PRO A 55 4.38 1.36 12.24
CA PRO A 55 3.05 1.96 12.27
C PRO A 55 2.89 2.98 13.39
N ILE A 56 3.43 2.72 14.58
CA ILE A 56 3.42 3.68 15.70
C ILE A 56 4.21 4.95 15.34
N ILE A 57 5.41 4.82 14.77
CA ILE A 57 6.21 5.97 14.33
C ILE A 57 5.42 6.79 13.29
N THR A 58 4.80 6.12 12.33
CA THR A 58 3.98 6.79 11.31
C THR A 58 2.76 7.47 11.93
N LEU A 59 2.04 6.81 12.84
CA LEU A 59 0.89 7.38 13.53
C LEU A 59 1.27 8.58 14.40
N ILE A 60 2.38 8.51 15.14
CA ILE A 60 2.90 9.63 15.93
C ILE A 60 3.24 10.81 15.01
N ASN A 61 3.87 10.55 13.87
CA ASN A 61 4.16 11.59 12.87
C ASN A 61 2.89 12.14 12.22
N ILE A 62 1.82 11.34 12.10
CA ILE A 62 0.52 11.79 11.57
C ILE A 62 -0.16 12.72 12.56
N VAL A 63 -0.27 12.30 13.81
CA VAL A 63 -1.04 13.00 14.84
C VAL A 63 -0.29 14.23 15.36
N ASN A 64 1.03 14.18 15.42
CA ASN A 64 1.85 15.29 15.90
C ASN A 64 2.66 15.96 14.78
N PRO A 65 2.14 17.01 14.13
CA PRO A 65 2.86 17.74 13.08
C PRO A 65 4.15 18.41 13.60
N LYS A 66 4.29 18.58 14.92
CA LYS A 66 5.54 19.04 15.54
C LYS A 66 6.69 18.05 15.30
N PHE A 67 6.44 16.74 15.43
CA PHE A 67 7.44 15.72 15.12
C PHE A 67 7.72 15.66 13.63
N ALA A 68 6.68 15.76 12.79
CA ALA A 68 6.86 15.85 11.34
C ALA A 68 7.77 17.03 10.94
N LYS A 69 7.67 18.19 11.61
CA LYS A 69 8.59 19.33 11.39
C LYS A 69 10.04 19.00 11.75
N ILE A 70 10.29 18.34 12.89
CA ILE A 70 11.64 17.93 13.29
C ILE A 70 12.22 16.94 12.28
N TRP A 71 11.42 15.95 11.90
CA TRP A 71 11.77 14.96 10.87
C TRP A 71 12.11 15.61 9.52
N ARG A 72 11.39 16.68 9.16
CA ARG A 72 11.60 17.44 7.92
C ARG A 72 12.89 18.25 7.92
N LYS A 73 13.43 18.66 9.09
CA LYS A 73 14.68 19.43 9.19
C LYS A 73 15.87 18.68 8.59
N PHE A 74 15.82 17.36 8.54
CA PHE A 74 16.68 16.53 7.71
C PHE A 74 16.24 16.62 6.23
N GLN A 75 16.32 17.81 5.63
CA GLN A 75 15.77 18.15 4.31
C GLN A 75 16.43 17.40 3.15
N ILE A 76 17.72 17.08 3.25
CA ILE A 76 18.55 16.54 2.15
C ILE A 76 18.11 15.12 1.71
N LEU A 77 17.31 14.42 2.52
CA LEU A 77 16.86 13.05 2.25
C LEU A 77 15.33 12.88 2.16
N GLN A 78 14.51 13.92 1.91
CA GLN A 78 13.02 13.74 1.92
C GLN A 78 12.53 12.54 1.08
N ASN A 79 12.80 12.54 -0.22
CA ASN A 79 12.38 11.44 -1.11
C ASN A 79 13.12 10.14 -0.80
N THR A 80 14.40 10.23 -0.44
CA THR A 80 15.24 9.08 -0.09
C THR A 80 14.72 8.36 1.16
N LYS A 81 14.14 9.07 2.14
CA LYS A 81 13.59 8.48 3.36
C LYS A 81 12.37 7.61 3.08
N ILE A 82 11.43 8.11 2.27
CA ILE A 82 10.22 7.36 1.95
C ILE A 82 10.57 6.16 1.09
N LEU A 83 11.51 6.32 0.16
CA LEU A 83 12.04 5.21 -0.61
C LEU A 83 12.71 4.15 0.28
N LEU A 84 13.59 4.56 1.19
CA LEU A 84 14.23 3.65 2.15
C LEU A 84 13.20 2.96 3.04
N PHE A 85 12.23 3.70 3.55
CA PHE A 85 11.11 3.16 4.32
C PHE A 85 10.37 2.08 3.52
N THR A 86 10.04 2.38 2.27
CA THR A 86 9.34 1.47 1.35
C THR A 86 10.14 0.20 1.07
N ILE A 87 11.46 0.32 0.90
CA ILE A 87 12.37 -0.81 0.69
C ILE A 87 12.45 -1.68 1.95
N ILE A 88 12.63 -1.06 3.12
CA ILE A 88 12.72 -1.75 4.41
C ILE A 88 11.41 -2.48 4.72
N GLU A 89 10.29 -1.78 4.59
CA GLU A 89 8.96 -2.33 4.85
C GLU A 89 8.59 -3.43 3.84
N GLY A 90 8.90 -3.22 2.55
CA GLY A 90 8.75 -4.25 1.53
C GLY A 90 9.56 -5.49 1.87
N SER A 91 10.81 -5.31 2.29
CA SER A 91 11.69 -6.42 2.63
C SER A 91 11.22 -7.16 3.90
N LEU A 92 10.86 -6.44 4.96
CA LEU A 92 10.35 -7.03 6.20
C LEU A 92 9.03 -7.76 5.98
N SER A 93 8.10 -7.15 5.25
CA SER A 93 6.82 -7.79 4.92
C SER A 93 7.03 -9.00 4.02
N GLY A 94 7.98 -8.95 3.08
CA GLY A 94 8.34 -10.10 2.25
C GLY A 94 8.92 -11.26 3.07
N TYR A 95 9.79 -10.94 4.03
CA TYR A 95 10.37 -11.91 4.96
C TYR A 95 9.30 -12.57 5.84
N ILE A 96 8.44 -11.79 6.49
CA ILE A 96 7.40 -12.34 7.39
C ILE A 96 6.39 -13.22 6.63
N LEU A 97 6.18 -12.93 5.35
CA LEU A 97 5.25 -13.64 4.50
C LEU A 97 5.92 -14.72 3.63
N SER A 98 7.24 -14.97 3.76
CA SER A 98 7.93 -16.00 2.97
C SER A 98 7.47 -17.40 3.35
N ASP A 99 7.26 -17.61 4.64
CA ASP A 99 6.93 -18.92 5.23
C ASP A 99 5.43 -19.21 5.17
N ARG A 100 4.63 -18.19 4.87
CA ARG A 100 3.21 -18.37 4.61
C ARG A 100 3.08 -18.74 3.15
N GLU A 101 2.80 -20.02 2.88
CA GLU A 101 2.37 -20.46 1.57
C GLU A 101 1.14 -19.64 1.17
N TYR A 102 1.39 -18.59 0.39
CA TYR A 102 0.37 -18.02 -0.44
C TYR A 102 -0.03 -19.12 -1.40
N TYR A 103 -1.17 -19.76 -1.13
CA TYR A 103 -1.76 -20.66 -2.12
C TYR A 103 -2.00 -19.92 -3.47
N GLN A 104 -1.99 -18.58 -3.48
CA GLN A 104 -2.39 -17.75 -4.62
C GLN A 104 -1.61 -16.42 -4.70
N THR A 105 -1.42 -15.93 -5.93
CA THR A 105 -0.83 -14.62 -6.22
C THR A 105 -1.70 -13.50 -5.63
N ALA A 106 -1.15 -12.73 -4.67
CA ALA A 106 -1.85 -11.58 -4.10
C ALA A 106 -2.13 -10.50 -5.17
N PRO A 107 -3.21 -9.71 -5.04
CA PRO A 107 -3.45 -8.59 -5.94
C PRO A 107 -2.28 -7.61 -5.96
N ILE A 108 -1.99 -7.06 -7.14
CA ILE A 108 -0.95 -6.06 -7.29
C ILE A 108 -1.42 -4.76 -6.64
N SER A 109 -0.81 -4.43 -5.49
CA SER A 109 -1.23 -3.30 -4.65
C SER A 109 -1.09 -1.94 -5.33
N TRP A 110 -0.10 -1.77 -6.21
CA TRP A 110 0.13 -0.52 -6.93
C TRP A 110 -0.84 -0.27 -8.11
N PHE A 111 -1.73 -1.21 -8.45
CA PHE A 111 -2.75 -0.98 -9.48
C PHE A 111 -3.84 0.01 -9.04
N VAL A 112 -4.13 0.08 -7.74
CA VAL A 112 -5.06 1.06 -7.20
C VAL A 112 -4.54 2.49 -7.38
N PRO A 113 -3.35 2.86 -6.86
CA PRO A 113 -2.84 4.21 -7.04
C PRO A 113 -2.60 4.55 -8.52
N LEU A 114 -2.22 3.56 -9.35
CA LEU A 114 -2.10 3.76 -10.79
C LEU A 114 -3.45 4.15 -11.43
N GLY A 115 -4.52 3.43 -11.09
CA GLY A 115 -5.87 3.75 -11.55
C GLY A 115 -6.32 5.15 -11.12
N ILE A 116 -6.00 5.54 -9.89
CA ILE A 116 -6.31 6.88 -9.38
C ILE A 116 -5.53 7.95 -10.14
N ALA A 117 -4.22 7.76 -10.32
CA ALA A 117 -3.38 8.66 -11.12
C ALA A 117 -3.92 8.80 -12.54
N PHE A 118 -4.16 7.69 -13.23
CA PHE A 118 -4.68 7.72 -14.59
C PHE A 118 -6.04 8.43 -14.70
N ALA A 119 -6.96 8.17 -13.76
CA ALA A 119 -8.26 8.85 -13.70
C ALA A 119 -8.11 10.36 -13.55
N THR A 120 -7.18 10.81 -12.68
CA THR A 120 -6.93 12.24 -12.47
C THR A 120 -6.32 12.92 -13.68
N TYR A 121 -5.46 12.25 -14.46
CA TYR A 121 -4.85 12.83 -15.67
C TYR A 121 -5.76 12.80 -16.88
N THR A 122 -6.48 11.70 -17.11
CA THR A 122 -7.31 11.53 -18.32
C THR A 122 -8.61 12.32 -18.27
N LYS A 123 -9.34 12.30 -17.15
CA LYS A 123 -10.62 13.02 -17.03
C LYS A 123 -10.46 14.49 -16.69
N TYR A 124 -9.27 14.94 -16.30
CA TYR A 124 -8.93 16.36 -16.14
C TYR A 124 -9.36 17.18 -17.36
N PHE A 125 -9.28 16.60 -18.55
CA PHE A 125 -9.64 17.27 -19.79
C PHE A 125 -11.14 17.37 -20.06
N ASN A 126 -11.99 16.47 -19.50
CA ASN A 126 -13.37 16.32 -19.97
C ASN A 126 -14.48 16.56 -18.93
N ILE A 127 -14.23 16.46 -17.61
CA ILE A 127 -15.34 16.37 -16.63
C ILE A 127 -15.50 17.62 -15.72
N GLY A 128 -14.55 18.56 -15.79
CA GLY A 128 -14.52 19.71 -14.89
C GLY A 128 -14.08 19.33 -13.47
N ALA A 129 -13.70 20.32 -12.68
CA ALA A 129 -12.96 20.12 -11.44
C ALA A 129 -13.80 19.65 -10.22
N CYS A 130 -14.83 18.82 -10.43
CA CYS A 130 -15.71 18.32 -9.37
C CYS A 130 -15.03 17.18 -8.58
N PRO A 131 -14.75 17.34 -7.27
CA PRO A 131 -14.06 16.33 -6.46
C PRO A 131 -14.78 14.98 -6.41
N GLU A 132 -16.11 14.97 -6.33
CA GLU A 132 -16.94 13.77 -6.23
C GLU A 132 -16.83 12.91 -7.48
N LYS A 133 -16.77 13.55 -8.66
CA LYS A 133 -16.60 12.86 -9.94
C LYS A 133 -15.21 12.26 -10.05
N VAL A 134 -14.17 12.97 -9.58
CA VAL A 134 -12.80 12.44 -9.54
C VAL A 134 -12.73 11.21 -8.65
N LEU A 135 -13.34 11.26 -7.46
CA LEU A 135 -13.40 10.15 -6.52
C LEU A 135 -14.12 8.94 -7.14
N PHE A 136 -15.28 9.14 -7.76
CA PHE A 136 -16.04 8.05 -8.38
C PHE A 136 -15.27 7.39 -9.52
N VAL A 137 -14.67 8.17 -10.42
CA VAL A 137 -13.89 7.63 -11.54
C VAL A 137 -12.63 6.94 -11.05
N SER A 138 -11.91 7.53 -10.09
CA SER A 138 -10.66 6.96 -9.60
C SER A 138 -10.89 5.59 -8.97
N VAL A 139 -11.91 5.48 -8.12
CA VAL A 139 -12.32 4.22 -7.49
C VAL A 139 -12.82 3.22 -8.53
N GLY A 140 -13.65 3.67 -9.48
CA GLY A 140 -14.15 2.83 -10.56
C GLY A 140 -13.01 2.25 -11.40
N LEU A 141 -12.05 3.07 -11.80
CA LEU A 141 -10.92 2.62 -12.62
C LEU A 141 -9.97 1.71 -11.84
N SER A 142 -9.69 2.02 -10.57
CA SER A 142 -8.91 1.14 -9.70
C SER A 142 -9.59 -0.22 -9.50
N THR A 143 -10.91 -0.24 -9.36
CA THR A 143 -11.70 -1.48 -9.26
C THR A 143 -11.60 -2.29 -10.54
N ILE A 144 -11.79 -1.65 -11.70
CA ILE A 144 -11.67 -2.29 -13.01
C ILE A 144 -10.27 -2.89 -13.18
N ASN A 145 -9.21 -2.13 -12.88
CA ASN A 145 -7.83 -2.60 -12.99
C ASN A 145 -7.59 -3.85 -12.11
N GLN A 146 -8.07 -3.84 -10.87
CA GLN A 146 -7.95 -4.98 -9.95
C GLN A 146 -8.70 -6.21 -10.46
N LEU A 147 -9.92 -6.03 -10.96
CA LEU A 147 -10.74 -7.14 -11.47
C LEU A 147 -10.18 -7.71 -12.78
N VAL A 148 -9.77 -6.86 -13.73
CA VAL A 148 -9.18 -7.30 -15.00
C VAL A 148 -7.92 -8.13 -14.73
N PHE A 149 -7.04 -7.65 -13.83
CA PHE A 149 -5.86 -8.43 -13.48
C PHE A 149 -6.20 -9.74 -12.77
N GLY A 150 -7.19 -9.70 -11.87
CA GLY A 150 -7.70 -10.88 -11.21
C GLY A 150 -8.22 -11.92 -12.19
N LEU A 151 -8.93 -11.51 -13.24
CA LEU A 151 -9.42 -12.43 -14.28
C LEU A 151 -8.27 -13.09 -15.05
N ILE A 152 -7.13 -12.42 -15.21
CA ILE A 152 -5.96 -12.98 -15.91
C ILE A 152 -5.26 -14.03 -15.04
N ILE A 153 -5.10 -13.79 -13.74
CA ILE A 153 -4.37 -14.69 -12.84
C ILE A 153 -5.26 -15.74 -12.16
N GLY A 154 -6.58 -15.57 -12.23
CA GLY A 154 -7.59 -16.36 -11.51
C GLY A 154 -8.11 -15.63 -10.27
N ILE A 155 -9.39 -15.22 -10.31
CA ILE A 155 -10.04 -14.58 -9.15
C ILE A 155 -10.42 -15.65 -8.14
N THR A 156 -9.88 -15.50 -6.93
CA THR A 156 -10.32 -16.25 -5.76
C THR A 156 -11.05 -15.34 -4.79
N PHE A 157 -11.71 -15.93 -3.79
CA PHE A 157 -12.38 -15.15 -2.77
C PHE A 157 -11.39 -14.28 -1.97
N SER A 158 -10.22 -14.82 -1.61
CA SER A 158 -9.16 -14.06 -0.93
C SER A 158 -8.65 -12.90 -1.78
N TYR A 159 -8.39 -13.13 -3.08
CA TYR A 159 -8.02 -12.08 -4.03
C TYR A 159 -9.07 -10.96 -4.04
N PHE A 160 -10.35 -11.32 -4.16
CA PHE A 160 -11.45 -10.37 -4.17
C PHE A 160 -11.51 -9.54 -2.87
N CYS A 161 -11.32 -10.17 -1.71
CA CYS A 161 -11.28 -9.48 -0.42
C CYS A 161 -10.10 -8.49 -0.32
N ILE A 162 -8.89 -8.90 -0.69
CA ILE A 162 -7.72 -8.01 -0.67
C ILE A 162 -7.93 -6.84 -1.64
N SER A 163 -8.36 -7.11 -2.88
CA SER A 163 -8.63 -6.08 -3.87
C SER A 163 -9.68 -5.08 -3.39
N ALA A 164 -10.75 -5.55 -2.74
CA ALA A 164 -11.79 -4.68 -2.18
C ALA A 164 -11.22 -3.76 -1.07
N ILE A 165 -10.36 -4.29 -0.20
CA ILE A 165 -9.70 -3.48 0.84
C ILE A 165 -8.74 -2.47 0.23
N TYR A 166 -7.93 -2.85 -0.77
CA TYR A 166 -7.03 -1.91 -1.47
C TYR A 166 -7.81 -0.77 -2.12
N VAL A 167 -8.93 -1.07 -2.78
CA VAL A 167 -9.81 -0.05 -3.35
C VAL A 167 -10.41 0.84 -2.26
N ALA A 168 -10.84 0.27 -1.12
CA ALA A 168 -11.35 1.04 0.01
C ALA A 168 -10.29 1.98 0.62
N ILE A 169 -9.06 1.49 0.81
CA ILE A 169 -7.92 2.32 1.23
C ILE A 169 -7.69 3.45 0.22
N GLY A 170 -7.71 3.13 -1.08
CA GLY A 170 -7.70 4.10 -2.17
C GLY A 170 -8.75 5.19 -2.02
N PHE A 171 -10.01 4.79 -1.83
CA PHE A 171 -11.15 5.68 -1.63
C PHE A 171 -10.94 6.62 -0.44
N PHE A 172 -10.62 6.07 0.73
CA PHE A 172 -10.46 6.87 1.95
C PHE A 172 -9.25 7.79 1.87
N ALA A 173 -8.15 7.33 1.28
CA ALA A 173 -6.96 8.16 1.08
C ALA A 173 -7.24 9.34 0.15
N VAL A 174 -7.92 9.13 -0.98
CA VAL A 174 -8.33 10.22 -1.87
C VAL A 174 -9.26 11.17 -1.12
N ARG A 175 -10.32 10.64 -0.48
CA ARG A 175 -11.32 11.45 0.23
C ARG A 175 -10.69 12.32 1.32
N PHE A 176 -9.81 11.74 2.14
CA PHE A 176 -9.14 12.47 3.22
C PHE A 176 -8.18 13.51 2.67
N TYR A 177 -7.37 13.16 1.67
CA TYR A 177 -6.49 14.14 1.01
C TYR A 177 -7.29 15.29 0.41
N MET A 178 -8.44 14.99 -0.20
CA MET A 178 -9.32 15.98 -0.79
C MET A 178 -9.86 16.98 0.25
N GLN A 179 -10.23 16.50 1.43
CA GLN A 179 -10.72 17.34 2.53
C GLN A 179 -9.61 18.22 3.13
N LYS A 180 -8.38 17.70 3.24
CA LYS A 180 -7.26 18.38 3.90
C LYS A 180 -6.34 19.19 2.98
N TYR A 181 -6.50 19.07 1.66
CA TYR A 181 -5.62 19.74 0.69
C TYR A 181 -5.50 21.25 0.87
N ARG A 182 -6.60 21.94 1.23
CA ARG A 182 -6.57 23.38 1.48
C ARG A 182 -5.77 23.75 2.72
N GLU A 183 -5.77 22.89 3.72
CA GLU A 183 -5.16 23.18 5.01
C GLU A 183 -3.64 22.92 4.96
N GLU A 184 -3.18 21.88 4.27
CA GLU A 184 -1.81 21.41 4.43
C GLU A 184 -1.20 20.78 3.16
N LYS A 185 -0.69 21.60 2.23
CA LYS A 185 0.26 21.13 1.17
C LYS A 185 1.48 20.36 1.73
N LYS A 186 1.68 20.36 3.06
CA LYS A 186 2.85 19.84 3.76
C LYS A 186 2.76 18.37 4.17
N LEU A 187 1.60 17.71 4.02
CA LEU A 187 1.39 16.33 4.51
C LEU A 187 1.60 15.21 3.48
N HIS A 188 2.09 15.52 2.27
CA HIS A 188 2.18 14.56 1.16
C HIS A 188 2.90 13.25 1.52
N GLU A 189 4.04 13.33 2.20
CA GLU A 189 4.85 12.18 2.62
C GLU A 189 4.11 11.28 3.61
N LEU A 190 3.37 11.93 4.50
CA LEU A 190 2.62 11.27 5.55
C LEU A 190 1.47 10.45 4.96
N TYR A 191 0.82 10.99 3.92
CA TYR A 191 -0.16 10.24 3.14
C TYR A 191 0.47 9.03 2.46
N GLN A 192 1.62 9.20 1.82
CA GLN A 192 2.35 8.10 1.17
C GLN A 192 2.68 6.98 2.17
N MET A 193 3.27 7.33 3.32
CA MET A 193 3.60 6.36 4.37
C MET A 193 2.35 5.66 4.93
N SER A 194 1.30 6.42 5.23
CA SER A 194 0.03 5.87 5.74
C SER A 194 -0.63 4.92 4.74
N TYR A 195 -0.54 5.22 3.45
CA TYR A 195 -1.07 4.39 2.37
C TYR A 195 -0.34 3.06 2.29
N ILE A 196 1.00 3.08 2.30
CA ILE A 196 1.82 1.87 2.27
C ILE A 196 1.48 0.98 3.46
N ILE A 197 1.48 1.54 4.67
CA ILE A 197 1.17 0.80 5.91
C ILE A 197 -0.24 0.21 5.87
N ALA A 198 -1.24 0.96 5.43
CA ALA A 198 -2.61 0.44 5.33
C ALA A 198 -2.70 -0.77 4.39
N ASN A 199 -1.96 -0.77 3.27
CA ASN A 199 -1.92 -1.92 2.36
C ASN A 199 -1.18 -3.11 2.99
N VAL A 200 -0.08 -2.88 3.71
CA VAL A 200 0.64 -3.93 4.45
C VAL A 200 -0.29 -4.62 5.46
N TYR A 201 -1.05 -3.85 6.23
CA TYR A 201 -2.01 -4.41 7.18
C TYR A 201 -3.17 -5.14 6.50
N ALA A 202 -3.65 -4.65 5.35
CA ALA A 202 -4.68 -5.32 4.59
C ALA A 202 -4.20 -6.71 4.13
N GLU A 203 -2.98 -6.79 3.60
CA GLU A 203 -2.35 -8.05 3.19
C GLU A 203 -2.22 -9.01 4.39
N LEU A 204 -1.70 -8.52 5.52
CA LEU A 204 -1.56 -9.32 6.74
C LEU A 204 -2.91 -9.81 7.28
N PHE A 205 -3.90 -8.93 7.36
CA PHE A 205 -5.23 -9.23 7.91
C PHE A 205 -5.91 -10.34 7.11
N ILE A 206 -5.89 -10.23 5.78
CA ILE A 206 -6.49 -11.24 4.92
C ILE A 206 -5.70 -12.55 4.98
N ASN A 207 -4.36 -12.49 5.01
CA ASN A 207 -3.54 -13.69 5.19
C ASN A 207 -3.84 -14.40 6.51
N TYR A 208 -4.03 -13.66 7.60
CA TYR A 208 -4.38 -14.26 8.88
C TYR A 208 -5.74 -14.95 8.82
N LEU A 209 -6.75 -14.31 8.21
CA LEU A 209 -8.08 -14.88 8.06
C LEU A 209 -8.08 -16.19 7.24
N PHE A 210 -7.38 -16.21 6.10
CA PHE A 210 -7.44 -17.38 5.21
C PHE A 210 -6.37 -18.44 5.47
N ALA A 211 -5.16 -18.08 5.92
CA ALA A 211 -4.16 -19.09 6.30
C ALA A 211 -4.64 -19.95 7.48
N HIS A 212 -5.36 -19.33 8.43
CA HIS A 212 -5.93 -20.08 9.56
C HIS A 212 -7.12 -20.94 9.15
N SER A 213 -7.90 -20.51 8.15
CA SER A 213 -9.02 -21.31 7.64
C SER A 213 -8.58 -22.63 7.01
N ILE A 214 -7.43 -22.66 6.32
CA ILE A 214 -6.97 -23.85 5.59
C ILE A 214 -6.32 -24.88 6.54
N GLN A 215 -5.61 -24.45 7.58
CA GLN A 215 -5.07 -25.38 8.59
C GLN A 215 -6.17 -26.15 9.34
N ASN A 216 -7.37 -25.59 9.45
CA ASN A 216 -8.52 -26.26 10.05
C ASN A 216 -9.31 -27.15 9.07
N PHE A 217 -9.03 -27.06 7.77
CA PHE A 217 -9.70 -27.86 6.73
C PHE A 217 -8.80 -28.91 6.08
N SER A 218 -7.53 -29.05 6.48
CA SER A 218 -6.80 -30.27 6.15
C SER A 218 -7.47 -31.42 6.91
N PRO A 219 -8.19 -32.34 6.23
CA PRO A 219 -8.69 -33.51 6.91
C PRO A 219 -7.45 -34.22 7.47
N LEU A 220 -7.55 -34.64 8.74
CA LEU A 220 -6.63 -35.57 9.37
C LEU A 220 -6.13 -36.58 8.33
N LYS A 221 -4.80 -36.65 8.22
CA LYS A 221 -4.00 -37.65 7.49
C LYS A 221 -4.69 -39.02 7.40
#